data_AF-A0A447XES6-F1
#
_entry.id   AF-A0A447XES6-F1
#
_cell.length_a   1.000
_cell.length_b   1.000
_cell.length_c   1.000
_cell.angle_alpha   90.00
_cell.angle_beta   90.00
_cell.angle_gamma   90.00
#
_symmetry.space_group_name_H-M   'P 1'
#
loop_
_entity.id
_entity.type
_entity.pdbx_description
1 polymer ?
#
loop_
_entity_poly.entity_id
_entity_poly.type
_entity_poly.pdbx_seq_one_letter_code
_entity_poly.pdbx_strand_id
1 'polypeptide(L)'
;MNIFDHYRQRYEAAKDEEFTLQEFLTTCRQDRSAYANAAERLLMAIGEPVMVDTAQEPRLSRLFSNRVIARYPAFEEFYGMEDAIEQIVSYLKHAAQGLEEKKQILYLLGPVGGGKSSLAERLKSLMQLVPIYVLSANGERSPVNDHPFCLFNPQEDAQILEKEYGIPRRYLGTIMSPWAAKRLHEFGGDITKFRVVKVWPSILQQIAIAKTEPGDENNQDISALVGKVDIRKLEHYAQNDPDAYGYSGALCRANQGIMEFVEMFKAPIKVLHPLLTATQEGNYNGTEVSPPCVQRDYSRSLERIRMGHFP
;
A
#
# COMPACT_ATOMS: atom_id res chain seq x y z
N MET A 1 9.99 20.37 27.29
CA MET A 1 10.62 19.41 26.36
C MET A 1 11.22 20.22 25.22
N ASN A 2 12.54 20.12 24.98
CA ASN A 2 13.20 20.88 23.91
C ASN A 2 12.83 20.26 22.53
N ILE A 3 12.74 21.08 21.48
CA ILE A 3 12.44 20.62 20.11
C ILE A 3 13.43 19.56 19.63
N PHE A 4 14.70 19.67 20.05
CA PHE A 4 15.74 18.68 19.73
C PHE A 4 15.50 17.34 20.40
N ASP A 5 15.04 17.32 21.65
CA ASP A 5 14.72 16.07 22.36
C ASP A 5 13.49 15.39 21.74
N HIS A 6 12.48 16.18 21.38
CA HIS A 6 11.30 15.68 20.68
C HIS A 6 11.65 15.11 19.30
N TYR A 7 12.54 15.76 18.54
CA TYR A 7 13.01 15.24 17.25
C TYR A 7 13.81 13.95 17.43
N ARG A 8 14.71 13.89 18.42
CA ARG A 8 15.49 12.68 18.72
C ARG A 8 14.61 11.51 19.13
N GLN A 9 13.61 11.74 19.98
CA GLN A 9 12.64 10.71 20.36
C GLN A 9 11.82 10.22 19.17
N ARG A 10 11.37 11.13 18.29
CA ARG A 10 10.68 10.73 17.04
C ARG A 10 11.58 9.92 16.13
N TYR A 11 12.86 10.28 16.01
CA TYR A 11 13.83 9.55 15.21
C TYR A 11 14.15 8.17 15.80
N GLU A 12 14.29 8.07 17.12
CA GLU A 12 14.48 6.79 17.81
C GLU A 12 13.24 5.89 17.73
N ALA A 13 12.03 6.44 17.85
CA ALA A 13 10.77 5.70 17.66
C ALA A 13 10.51 5.30 16.20
N ALA A 14 11.12 6.02 15.25
CA ALA A 14 11.10 5.69 13.83
C ALA A 14 12.21 4.71 13.42
N LYS A 15 13.12 4.33 14.35
CA LYS A 15 14.08 3.28 14.04
C LYS A 15 13.36 1.96 13.82
N ASP A 16 13.87 1.25 12.83
CA ASP A 16 13.45 -0.08 12.47
C ASP A 16 13.58 -1.03 13.68
N GLU A 17 12.44 -1.51 14.20
CA GLU A 17 12.40 -2.55 15.22
C GLU A 17 12.50 -3.91 14.50
N GLU A 18 13.47 -4.73 14.88
CA GLU A 18 13.69 -6.05 14.28
C GLU A 18 13.19 -7.16 15.20
N PHE A 19 12.51 -8.13 14.61
CA PHE A 19 11.87 -9.27 15.26
C PHE A 19 12.33 -10.56 14.61
N THR A 20 12.37 -11.63 15.37
CA THR A 20 12.28 -12.99 14.83
C THR A 20 10.88 -13.22 14.26
N LEU A 21 10.73 -14.22 13.36
CA LEU A 21 9.40 -14.63 12.90
C LEU A 21 8.48 -15.04 14.06
N GLN A 22 9.02 -15.71 15.08
CA GLN A 22 8.23 -16.15 16.24
C GLN A 22 7.73 -14.97 17.10
N GLU A 23 8.59 -13.98 17.34
CA GLU A 23 8.18 -12.75 18.02
C GLU A 23 7.12 -12.01 17.20
N PHE A 24 7.28 -11.92 15.88
CA PHE A 24 6.27 -11.31 15.00
C PHE A 24 4.92 -12.03 15.09
N LEU A 25 4.88 -13.37 15.01
CA LEU A 25 3.64 -14.14 15.14
C LEU A 25 2.99 -13.94 16.53
N THR A 26 3.82 -13.82 17.57
CA THR A 26 3.34 -13.51 18.93
C THR A 26 2.75 -12.10 19.01
N THR A 27 3.36 -11.12 18.35
CA THR A 27 2.82 -9.76 18.20
C THR A 27 1.49 -9.77 17.44
N CYS A 28 1.36 -10.55 16.36
CA CYS A 28 0.10 -10.68 15.63
C CYS A 28 -1.06 -11.18 16.51
N ARG A 29 -0.76 -12.04 17.50
CA ARG A 29 -1.78 -12.51 18.45
C ARG A 29 -2.30 -11.41 19.36
N GLN A 30 -1.47 -10.42 19.70
CA GLN A 30 -1.80 -9.33 20.60
C GLN A 30 -2.40 -8.14 19.86
N ASP A 31 -1.86 -7.83 18.68
CA ASP A 31 -2.21 -6.67 17.88
C ASP A 31 -2.53 -7.07 16.43
N ARG A 32 -3.80 -6.89 16.06
CA ARG A 32 -4.28 -7.14 14.71
C ARG A 32 -3.75 -6.14 13.69
N SER A 33 -3.28 -4.97 14.13
CA SER A 33 -2.69 -3.97 13.24
C SER A 33 -1.41 -4.49 12.57
N ALA A 34 -0.74 -5.48 13.17
CA ALA A 34 0.51 -6.04 12.68
C ALA A 34 0.41 -6.77 11.33
N TYR A 35 -0.78 -7.28 11.00
CA TYR A 35 -1.06 -7.94 9.72
C TYR A 35 -2.18 -7.27 8.93
N ALA A 36 -2.53 -6.03 9.31
CA ALA A 36 -3.57 -5.26 8.65
C ALA A 36 -3.18 -4.93 7.20
N ASN A 37 -4.11 -5.11 6.28
CA ASN A 37 -3.88 -4.73 4.89
C ASN A 37 -3.86 -3.19 4.72
N ALA A 38 -3.42 -2.71 3.55
CA ALA A 38 -3.30 -1.27 3.30
C ALA A 38 -4.61 -0.49 3.54
N ALA A 39 -5.76 -1.06 3.15
CA ALA A 39 -7.06 -0.42 3.36
C ALA A 39 -7.45 -0.36 4.84
N GLU A 40 -7.24 -1.44 5.59
CA GLU A 40 -7.44 -1.48 7.05
C GLU A 40 -6.55 -0.44 7.76
N ARG A 41 -5.27 -0.35 7.38
CA ARG A 41 -4.34 0.64 7.94
C ARG A 41 -4.78 2.08 7.66
N LEU A 42 -5.30 2.36 6.45
CA LEU A 42 -5.90 3.66 6.15
C LEU A 42 -7.13 3.94 6.98
N LEU A 43 -8.03 2.98 7.16
CA LEU A 43 -9.22 3.16 8.01
C LEU A 43 -8.83 3.44 9.47
N MET A 44 -7.83 2.73 9.99
CA MET A 44 -7.27 2.99 11.33
C MET A 44 -6.72 4.42 11.43
N ALA A 45 -6.03 4.89 10.40
CA ALA A 45 -5.48 6.26 10.36
C ALA A 45 -6.55 7.35 10.17
N ILE A 46 -7.61 7.06 9.40
CA ILE A 46 -8.74 7.97 9.19
C ILE A 46 -9.57 8.13 10.48
N GLY A 47 -9.77 7.03 11.20
CA GLY A 47 -10.55 6.98 12.44
C GLY A 47 -12.07 7.00 12.22
N GLU A 48 -12.80 7.18 13.32
CA GLU A 48 -14.26 7.17 13.32
C GLU A 48 -14.86 8.52 12.92
N PRO A 49 -16.01 8.54 12.22
CA PRO A 49 -16.69 9.77 11.87
C PRO A 49 -17.44 10.38 13.05
N VAL A 50 -17.54 11.70 13.05
CA VAL A 50 -18.49 12.47 13.85
C VAL A 50 -19.74 12.70 13.01
N MET A 51 -20.88 12.22 13.50
CA MET A 51 -22.17 12.44 12.82
C MET A 51 -22.66 13.86 13.09
N VAL A 52 -22.85 14.64 12.03
CA VAL A 52 -23.28 16.05 12.10
C VAL A 52 -24.70 16.18 11.54
N ASP A 53 -25.64 16.60 12.39
CA ASP A 53 -26.99 16.97 11.97
C ASP A 53 -26.96 18.37 11.33
N THR A 54 -27.05 18.42 10.00
CA THR A 54 -26.96 19.68 9.26
C THR A 54 -28.20 20.57 9.43
N ALA A 55 -29.30 20.06 9.98
CA ALA A 55 -30.49 20.86 10.27
C ALA A 55 -30.26 21.90 11.37
N GLN A 56 -29.29 21.64 12.27
CA GLN A 56 -28.96 22.54 13.38
C GLN A 56 -28.22 23.81 12.93
N GLU A 57 -27.60 23.78 11.75
CA GLU A 57 -26.84 24.91 11.21
C GLU A 57 -27.45 25.42 9.89
N PRO A 58 -27.91 26.68 9.82
CA PRO A 58 -28.54 27.22 8.62
C PRO A 58 -27.69 27.15 7.34
N ARG A 59 -26.35 27.20 7.46
CA ARG A 59 -25.42 27.09 6.32
C ARG A 59 -25.35 25.64 5.82
N LEU A 60 -25.18 24.67 6.72
CA LEU A 60 -25.09 23.26 6.36
C LEU A 60 -26.44 22.72 5.89
N SER A 61 -27.54 23.19 6.50
CA SER A 61 -28.91 22.89 6.10
C SER A 61 -29.15 23.16 4.61
N ARG A 62 -28.69 24.30 4.10
CA ARG A 62 -28.81 24.67 2.68
C ARG A 62 -27.92 23.83 1.75
N LEU A 63 -26.72 23.47 2.21
CA LEU A 63 -25.76 22.72 1.41
C LEU A 63 -26.12 21.23 1.32
N PHE A 64 -26.54 20.64 2.43
CA PHE A 64 -26.77 19.20 2.56
C PHE A 64 -28.24 18.82 2.71
N SER A 65 -29.16 19.77 2.54
CA SER A 65 -30.61 19.56 2.59
C SER A 65 -31.07 18.87 3.88
N ASN A 66 -30.58 19.34 5.04
CA ASN A 66 -30.89 18.80 6.38
C ASN A 66 -30.54 17.31 6.57
N ARG A 67 -29.61 16.76 5.79
CA ARG A 67 -29.13 15.38 5.98
C ARG A 67 -28.17 15.30 7.16
N VAL A 68 -28.10 14.14 7.80
CA VAL A 68 -27.01 13.83 8.72
C VAL A 68 -25.81 13.38 7.90
N ILE A 69 -24.65 14.00 8.08
CA ILE A 69 -23.42 13.70 7.34
C ILE A 69 -22.35 13.14 8.28
N ALA A 70 -21.51 12.25 7.75
CA ALA A 70 -20.35 11.73 8.45
C ALA A 70 -19.13 12.64 8.20
N ARG A 71 -18.61 13.29 9.25
CA ARG A 71 -17.36 14.08 9.16
C ARG A 71 -16.21 13.35 9.82
N TYR A 72 -15.17 13.10 9.05
CA TYR A 72 -13.96 12.46 9.54
C TYR A 72 -12.94 13.54 9.97
N PRO A 73 -12.49 13.57 11.23
CA PRO A 73 -11.50 14.56 11.71
C PRO A 73 -10.21 14.55 10.89
N ALA A 74 -9.83 13.38 10.37
CA ALA A 74 -8.70 13.23 9.46
C ALA A 74 -8.81 14.06 8.17
N PHE A 75 -9.99 14.59 7.81
CA PHE A 75 -10.22 15.40 6.63
C PHE A 75 -10.88 16.76 6.96
N GLU A 76 -10.68 17.30 8.16
CA GLU A 76 -11.28 18.57 8.59
C GLU A 76 -10.98 19.78 7.69
N GLU A 77 -9.85 19.73 6.96
CA GLU A 77 -9.43 20.78 6.01
C GLU A 77 -10.15 20.72 4.64
N PHE A 78 -10.93 19.67 4.38
CA PHE A 78 -11.59 19.42 3.10
C PHE A 78 -13.08 19.81 3.13
N TYR A 79 -13.35 21.09 2.92
CA TYR A 79 -14.70 21.65 2.89
C TYR A 79 -15.45 21.34 1.59
N GLY A 80 -16.68 20.83 1.68
CA GLY A 80 -17.53 20.55 0.51
C GLY A 80 -17.19 19.23 -0.20
N MET A 81 -16.33 18.41 0.38
CA MET A 81 -15.91 17.11 -0.13
C MET A 81 -16.42 15.95 0.73
N GLU A 82 -17.34 16.21 1.66
CA GLU A 82 -17.85 15.23 2.62
C GLU A 82 -18.40 13.97 1.95
N ASP A 83 -19.25 14.11 0.93
CA ASP A 83 -19.82 12.98 0.17
C ASP A 83 -18.73 12.14 -0.53
N ALA A 84 -17.70 12.81 -1.06
CA ALA A 84 -16.59 12.14 -1.74
C ALA A 84 -15.68 11.40 -0.76
N ILE A 85 -15.40 12.01 0.40
CA ILE A 85 -14.66 11.37 1.49
C ILE A 85 -15.44 10.15 1.98
N GLU A 86 -16.76 10.26 2.16
CA GLU A 86 -17.60 9.13 2.56
C GLU A 86 -17.54 7.97 1.54
N GLN A 87 -17.56 8.28 0.23
CA GLN A 87 -17.36 7.26 -0.81
C GLN A 87 -15.99 6.60 -0.73
N ILE A 88 -14.92 7.36 -0.48
CA ILE A 88 -13.57 6.82 -0.30
C ILE A 88 -13.51 5.92 0.94
N VAL A 89 -14.10 6.35 2.06
CA VAL A 89 -14.12 5.53 3.28
C VAL A 89 -14.94 4.26 3.06
N SER A 90 -16.07 4.35 2.35
CA SER A 90 -16.88 3.18 1.98
C SER A 90 -16.09 2.19 1.13
N TYR A 91 -15.41 2.68 0.09
CA TYR A 91 -14.50 1.91 -0.74
C TYR A 91 -13.42 1.20 0.10
N LEU A 92 -12.76 1.93 1.02
CA LEU A 92 -11.76 1.36 1.91
C LEU A 92 -12.34 0.31 2.86
N LYS A 93 -13.56 0.51 3.39
CA LYS A 93 -14.26 -0.46 4.25
C LYS A 93 -14.53 -1.78 3.51
N HIS A 94 -14.97 -1.71 2.26
CA HIS A 94 -15.19 -2.91 1.46
C HIS A 94 -13.87 -3.59 1.07
N ALA A 95 -12.85 -2.80 0.71
CA ALA A 95 -11.51 -3.30 0.42
C ALA A 95 -10.88 -4.01 1.62
N ALA A 96 -11.00 -3.42 2.82
CA ALA A 96 -10.52 -3.97 4.08
C ALA A 96 -11.11 -5.36 4.41
N GLN A 97 -12.39 -5.57 4.08
CA GLN A 97 -13.08 -6.85 4.29
C GLN A 97 -12.69 -7.93 3.29
N GLY A 98 -11.93 -7.57 2.25
CA GLY A 98 -11.56 -8.51 1.21
C GLY A 98 -12.68 -8.76 0.19
N LEU A 99 -13.53 -7.77 -0.09
CA LEU A 99 -14.60 -7.84 -1.12
C LEU A 99 -14.09 -7.62 -2.55
N GLU A 100 -14.89 -7.06 -3.46
CA GLU A 100 -14.47 -6.79 -4.85
C GLU A 100 -13.79 -5.42 -4.98
N GLU A 101 -13.91 -4.53 -4.01
CA GLU A 101 -13.42 -3.15 -4.07
C GLU A 101 -11.93 -3.06 -3.82
N LYS A 102 -11.39 -4.03 -3.07
CA LYS A 102 -9.94 -4.27 -3.06
C LYS A 102 -9.42 -4.33 -4.50
N LYS A 103 -10.27 -4.78 -5.44
CA LYS A 103 -9.95 -5.06 -6.83
C LYS A 103 -9.79 -3.94 -7.83
N GLN A 104 -9.89 -2.73 -7.33
CA GLN A 104 -10.19 -1.61 -8.19
C GLN A 104 -9.14 -0.54 -7.99
N ILE A 105 -9.07 0.34 -8.98
CA ILE A 105 -8.25 1.54 -8.89
C ILE A 105 -9.20 2.67 -8.53
N LEU A 106 -8.94 3.30 -7.38
CA LEU A 106 -9.66 4.49 -6.95
C LEU A 106 -9.35 5.65 -7.90
N TYR A 107 -10.33 6.05 -8.70
CA TYR A 107 -10.17 7.15 -9.65
C TYR A 107 -10.87 8.43 -9.17
N LEU A 108 -10.07 9.43 -8.82
CA LEU A 108 -10.55 10.75 -8.42
C LEU A 108 -10.83 11.61 -9.67
N LEU A 109 -12.11 11.78 -10.02
CA LEU A 109 -12.53 12.60 -11.15
C LEU A 109 -13.12 13.94 -10.67
N GLY A 110 -12.65 15.05 -11.25
CA GLY A 110 -13.17 16.39 -10.95
C GLY A 110 -12.44 17.49 -11.72
N PRO A 111 -12.94 18.74 -11.67
CA PRO A 111 -12.35 19.88 -12.37
C PRO A 111 -10.92 20.17 -11.91
N VAL A 112 -10.14 20.87 -12.74
CA VAL A 112 -8.81 21.36 -12.36
C VAL A 112 -8.97 22.27 -11.13
N GLY A 113 -8.12 22.08 -10.12
CA GLY A 113 -8.23 22.82 -8.85
C GLY A 113 -9.23 22.27 -7.83
N GLY A 114 -9.99 21.21 -8.14
CA GLY A 114 -10.98 20.62 -7.22
C GLY A 114 -10.41 19.80 -6.05
N GLY A 115 -9.20 20.10 -5.55
CA GLY A 115 -8.62 19.47 -4.36
C GLY A 115 -8.20 18.00 -4.48
N LYS A 116 -8.24 17.39 -5.67
CA LYS A 116 -7.91 15.96 -5.89
C LYS A 116 -6.52 15.59 -5.41
N SER A 117 -5.51 16.37 -5.80
CA SER A 117 -4.12 16.14 -5.38
C SER A 117 -3.96 16.35 -3.88
N SER A 118 -4.61 17.36 -3.31
CA SER A 118 -4.60 17.57 -1.86
C SER A 118 -5.17 16.37 -1.10
N LEU A 119 -6.25 15.76 -1.61
CA LEU A 119 -6.85 14.56 -1.03
C LEU A 119 -5.91 13.35 -1.13
N ALA A 120 -5.25 13.17 -2.27
CA ALA A 120 -4.25 12.12 -2.45
C ALA A 120 -3.05 12.30 -1.51
N GLU A 121 -2.55 13.53 -1.36
CA GLU A 121 -1.50 13.86 -0.38
C GLU A 121 -1.95 13.59 1.05
N ARG A 122 -3.21 13.87 1.38
CA ARG A 122 -3.76 13.56 2.70
C ARG A 122 -3.81 12.05 2.95
N LEU A 123 -4.30 11.26 1.99
CA LEU A 123 -4.30 9.80 2.10
C LEU A 123 -2.89 9.23 2.27
N LYS A 124 -1.91 9.73 1.50
CA LYS A 124 -0.50 9.35 1.67
C LYS A 124 0.02 9.75 3.06
N SER A 125 -0.36 10.92 3.56
CA SER A 125 0.02 11.37 4.91
C SER A 125 -0.55 10.47 6.00
N LEU A 126 -1.82 10.07 5.88
CA LEU A 126 -2.48 9.13 6.79
C LEU A 126 -1.84 7.74 6.75
N MET A 127 -1.40 7.28 5.57
CA MET A 127 -0.71 5.99 5.41
C MET A 127 0.61 5.92 6.20
N GLN A 128 1.27 7.05 6.47
CA GLN A 128 2.49 7.11 7.30
C GLN A 128 2.22 6.94 8.80
N LEU A 129 0.96 6.97 9.26
CA LEU A 129 0.61 6.90 10.68
C LEU A 129 0.53 5.48 11.23
N VAL A 130 0.54 4.46 10.36
CA VAL A 130 0.46 3.05 10.77
C VAL A 130 1.65 2.32 10.14
N PRO A 131 2.46 1.58 10.92
CA PRO A 131 3.62 0.87 10.39
C PRO A 131 3.22 -0.32 9.51
N ILE A 132 4.20 -0.84 8.77
CA ILE A 132 4.15 -2.15 8.09
C ILE A 132 5.21 -3.07 8.66
N TYR A 133 5.03 -4.37 8.48
CA TYR A 133 6.02 -5.38 8.80
C TYR A 133 6.58 -5.96 7.50
N VAL A 134 7.90 -5.96 7.39
CA VAL A 134 8.62 -6.32 6.16
C VAL A 134 9.63 -7.41 6.44
N LEU A 135 9.72 -8.38 5.53
CA LEU A 135 10.70 -9.44 5.58
C LEU A 135 12.13 -8.88 5.40
N SER A 136 13.07 -9.39 6.18
CA SER A 136 14.50 -9.06 6.11
C SER A 136 15.33 -10.34 6.13
N ALA A 137 16.42 -10.33 5.37
CA ALA A 137 17.35 -11.44 5.26
C ALA A 137 18.78 -10.89 5.20
N ASN A 138 19.71 -11.45 5.97
CA ASN A 138 21.12 -11.04 5.99
C ASN A 138 21.34 -9.54 6.26
N GLY A 139 20.45 -8.89 7.02
CA GLY A 139 20.49 -7.45 7.29
C GLY A 139 19.94 -6.56 6.17
N GLU A 140 19.44 -7.16 5.08
CA GLU A 140 18.80 -6.46 3.98
C GLU A 140 17.28 -6.64 4.06
N ARG A 141 16.55 -5.51 4.05
CA ARG A 141 15.10 -5.51 3.92
C ARG A 141 14.69 -5.94 2.52
N SER A 142 13.54 -6.62 2.42
CA SER A 142 12.93 -6.91 1.13
C SER A 142 12.76 -5.62 0.32
N PRO A 143 13.30 -5.54 -0.90
CA PRO A 143 13.24 -4.34 -1.73
C PRO A 143 11.84 -4.07 -2.28
N VAL A 144 10.92 -5.04 -2.15
CA VAL A 144 9.51 -4.94 -2.53
C VAL A 144 8.59 -4.93 -1.32
N ASN A 145 9.11 -4.67 -0.11
CA ASN A 145 8.33 -4.68 1.13
C ASN A 145 7.51 -5.97 1.31
N ASP A 146 8.12 -7.15 1.14
CA ASP A 146 7.43 -8.44 1.35
C ASP A 146 6.83 -8.52 2.75
N HIS A 147 5.55 -8.86 2.84
CA HIS A 147 4.92 -9.15 4.13
C HIS A 147 5.40 -10.52 4.64
N PRO A 148 5.70 -10.70 5.95
CA PRO A 148 6.20 -11.97 6.48
C PRO A 148 5.32 -13.19 6.18
N PHE A 149 4.02 -12.97 6.00
CA PHE A 149 3.08 -14.03 5.63
C PHE A 149 3.32 -14.64 4.24
N CYS A 150 4.17 -14.06 3.40
CA CYS A 150 4.51 -14.64 2.10
C CYS A 150 5.29 -15.96 2.21
N LEU A 151 5.81 -16.27 3.40
CA LEU A 151 6.51 -17.52 3.71
C LEU A 151 5.55 -18.69 4.00
N PHE A 152 4.28 -18.45 4.31
CA PHE A 152 3.34 -19.48 4.74
C PHE A 152 2.40 -19.90 3.60
N ASN A 153 2.12 -21.20 3.52
CA ASN A 153 1.19 -21.75 2.55
C ASN A 153 -0.25 -21.71 3.10
N PRO A 154 -1.19 -20.98 2.47
CA PRO A 154 -2.57 -20.90 2.95
C PRO A 154 -3.38 -22.20 2.89
N GLN A 155 -2.86 -23.27 2.27
CA GLN A 155 -3.48 -24.60 2.29
C GLN A 155 -2.99 -25.46 3.45
N GLU A 156 -1.72 -25.31 3.85
CA GLU A 156 -1.06 -26.18 4.82
C GLU A 156 -1.00 -25.52 6.21
N ASP A 157 -0.60 -24.25 6.26
CA ASP A 157 -0.26 -23.55 7.51
C ASP A 157 -1.45 -22.79 8.12
N ALA A 158 -2.46 -22.47 7.31
CA ALA A 158 -3.56 -21.59 7.72
C ALA A 158 -4.29 -22.08 8.98
N GLN A 159 -4.53 -23.39 9.08
CA GLN A 159 -5.22 -23.96 10.23
C GLN A 159 -4.37 -23.87 11.51
N ILE A 160 -3.05 -23.98 11.39
CA ILE A 160 -2.12 -23.88 12.51
C ILE A 160 -2.05 -22.43 12.99
N LEU A 161 -1.86 -21.49 12.06
CA LEU A 161 -1.78 -20.06 12.37
C LEU A 161 -3.08 -19.52 12.98
N GLU A 162 -4.23 -19.99 12.51
CA GLU A 162 -5.53 -19.61 13.09
C GLU A 162 -5.71 -20.16 14.51
N LYS A 163 -5.29 -21.41 14.78
CA LYS A 163 -5.41 -22.03 16.12
C LYS A 163 -4.42 -21.45 17.14
N GLU A 164 -3.17 -21.24 16.74
CA GLU A 164 -2.10 -20.87 17.69
C GLU A 164 -1.99 -19.36 17.89
N TYR A 165 -2.17 -18.58 16.81
CA TYR A 165 -1.95 -17.13 16.80
C TYR A 165 -3.23 -16.33 16.52
N GLY A 166 -4.34 -16.99 16.17
CA GLY A 166 -5.60 -16.30 15.87
C GLY A 166 -5.61 -15.56 14.53
N ILE A 167 -4.68 -15.89 13.62
CA ILE A 167 -4.53 -15.21 12.33
C ILE A 167 -5.52 -15.81 11.33
N PRO A 168 -6.50 -15.04 10.81
CA PRO A 168 -7.48 -15.57 9.87
C PRO A 168 -6.85 -15.92 8.52
N ARG A 169 -7.31 -17.02 7.91
CA ARG A 169 -6.83 -17.50 6.58
C ARG A 169 -6.82 -16.43 5.49
N ARG A 170 -7.74 -15.46 5.53
CA ARG A 170 -7.85 -14.40 4.51
C ARG A 170 -6.59 -13.53 4.37
N TYR A 171 -5.74 -13.46 5.40
CA TYR A 171 -4.50 -12.66 5.37
C TYR A 171 -3.30 -13.41 4.79
N LEU A 172 -3.38 -14.74 4.67
CA LEU A 172 -2.28 -15.60 4.19
C LEU A 172 -2.22 -15.68 2.65
N GLY A 173 -2.78 -14.68 1.97
CA GLY A 173 -2.79 -14.62 0.52
C GLY A 173 -1.49 -14.09 -0.09
N THR A 174 -0.57 -13.51 0.67
CA THR A 174 0.60 -12.82 0.12
C THR A 174 1.51 -13.74 -0.72
N ILE A 175 1.92 -13.30 -1.91
CA ILE A 175 2.83 -14.06 -2.78
C ILE A 175 4.27 -13.75 -2.40
N MET A 176 5.11 -14.77 -2.39
CA MET A 176 6.55 -14.63 -2.19
C MET A 176 7.21 -13.94 -3.40
N SER A 177 7.95 -12.86 -3.16
CA SER A 177 8.76 -12.24 -4.20
C SER A 177 9.94 -13.14 -4.62
N PRO A 178 10.55 -12.89 -5.80
CA PRO A 178 11.73 -13.63 -6.25
C PRO A 178 12.94 -13.41 -5.36
N TRP A 179 13.03 -12.21 -4.76
CA TRP A 179 14.05 -11.90 -3.77
C TRP A 179 13.87 -12.81 -2.55
N ALA A 180 12.66 -12.89 -1.99
CA ALA A 180 12.37 -13.77 -0.86
C ALA A 180 12.56 -15.26 -1.21
N ALA A 181 12.14 -15.68 -2.40
CA ALA A 181 12.32 -17.05 -2.88
C ALA A 181 13.80 -17.44 -3.00
N LYS A 182 14.65 -16.55 -3.55
CA LYS A 182 16.10 -16.77 -3.61
C LYS A 182 16.69 -16.94 -2.22
N ARG A 183 16.36 -16.06 -1.27
CA ARG A 183 16.84 -16.16 0.11
C ARG A 183 16.37 -17.42 0.81
N LEU A 184 15.13 -17.86 0.57
CA LEU A 184 14.61 -19.11 1.10
C LEU A 184 15.43 -20.33 0.61
N HIS A 185 15.80 -20.34 -0.67
CA HIS A 185 16.69 -21.37 -1.22
C HIS A 185 18.10 -21.31 -0.62
N GLU A 186 18.70 -20.12 -0.48
CA GLU A 186 20.00 -19.93 0.18
C GLU A 186 20.00 -20.41 1.64
N PHE A 187 18.87 -20.24 2.33
CA PHE A 187 18.68 -20.69 3.70
C PHE A 187 18.41 -22.19 3.84
N GLY A 188 18.24 -22.91 2.72
CA GLY A 188 17.92 -24.34 2.70
C GLY A 188 16.48 -24.64 3.12
N GLY A 189 15.55 -23.69 2.90
CA GLY A 189 14.16 -23.80 3.34
C GLY A 189 13.92 -23.42 4.81
N ASP A 190 14.96 -23.04 5.54
CA ASP A 190 14.84 -22.63 6.94
C ASP A 190 14.33 -21.19 7.05
N ILE A 191 13.01 -21.06 7.27
CA ILE A 191 12.37 -19.76 7.43
C ILE A 191 12.84 -19.02 8.69
N THR A 192 13.38 -19.70 9.71
CA THR A 192 13.78 -19.08 10.98
C THR A 192 14.95 -18.11 10.84
N LYS A 193 15.69 -18.19 9.72
CA LYS A 193 16.77 -17.27 9.36
C LYS A 193 16.26 -15.92 8.87
N PHE A 194 14.99 -15.82 8.46
CA PHE A 194 14.38 -14.54 8.16
C PHE A 194 14.11 -13.75 9.44
N ARG A 195 14.23 -12.44 9.30
CA ARG A 195 13.84 -11.46 10.31
C ARG A 195 12.66 -10.66 9.79
N VAL A 196 11.93 -10.05 10.70
CA VAL A 196 10.84 -9.13 10.38
C VAL A 196 11.22 -7.77 10.92
N VAL A 197 11.11 -6.75 10.08
CA VAL A 197 11.41 -5.38 10.44
C VAL A 197 10.13 -4.58 10.39
N LYS A 198 9.81 -3.87 11.47
CA LYS A 198 8.72 -2.90 11.50
C LYS A 198 9.21 -1.59 10.90
N VAL A 199 8.56 -1.17 9.83
CA VAL A 199 8.95 0.00 9.04
C VAL A 199 7.77 0.96 8.97
N TRP A 200 8.05 2.26 9.13
CA TRP A 200 7.06 3.31 8.94
C TRP A 200 6.99 3.69 7.46
N PRO A 201 5.81 3.62 6.81
CA PRO A 201 5.66 4.14 5.44
C PRO A 201 6.12 5.59 5.37
N SER A 202 6.72 5.96 4.23
CA SER A 202 7.35 7.26 4.08
C SER A 202 7.23 7.76 2.66
N ILE A 203 6.66 8.95 2.50
CA ILE A 203 6.58 9.65 1.20
C ILE A 203 7.99 10.02 0.74
N LEU A 204 8.82 10.52 1.66
CA LEU A 204 10.17 11.02 1.36
C LEU A 204 11.12 9.89 0.94
N GLN A 205 11.07 8.76 1.67
CA GLN A 205 11.93 7.60 1.38
C GLN A 205 11.31 6.66 0.34
N GLN A 206 10.08 6.93 -0.10
CA GLN A 206 9.31 6.11 -1.03
C GLN A 206 9.17 4.65 -0.54
N ILE A 207 8.80 4.49 0.73
CA ILE A 207 8.57 3.18 1.37
C ILE A 207 7.07 3.00 1.55
N ALA A 208 6.50 1.95 0.94
CA ALA A 208 5.07 1.68 0.83
C ALA A 208 4.24 2.83 0.23
N ILE A 209 4.85 3.94 -0.17
CA ILE A 209 4.19 5.06 -0.81
C ILE A 209 4.99 5.45 -2.03
N ALA A 210 4.37 5.41 -3.20
CA ALA A 210 4.98 5.84 -4.45
C ALA A 210 4.07 6.80 -5.21
N LYS A 211 4.69 7.70 -5.96
CA LYS A 211 4.03 8.59 -6.91
C LYS A 211 4.67 8.37 -8.27
N THR A 212 3.84 8.19 -9.28
CA THR A 212 4.26 8.05 -10.66
C THR A 212 3.46 9.02 -11.54
N GLU A 213 4.12 9.54 -12.56
CA GLU A 213 3.55 10.49 -13.51
C GLU A 213 3.81 9.97 -14.93
N PRO A 214 2.97 10.30 -15.92
CA PRO A 214 3.21 9.94 -17.29
C PRO A 214 4.44 10.68 -17.80
N GLY A 215 5.41 9.93 -18.32
CA GLY A 215 6.53 10.50 -19.09
C GLY A 215 6.12 10.78 -20.54
N ASP A 216 7.01 11.40 -21.31
CA ASP A 216 6.79 11.65 -22.74
C ASP A 216 6.57 10.34 -23.51
N GLU A 217 5.63 10.31 -24.46
CA GLU A 217 5.26 9.11 -25.25
C GLU A 217 6.46 8.39 -25.89
N ASN A 218 7.49 9.16 -26.26
CA ASN A 218 8.71 8.66 -26.90
C ASN A 218 9.71 8.01 -25.94
N ASN A 219 9.67 8.35 -24.65
CA ASN A 219 10.69 7.94 -23.67
C ASN A 219 10.09 7.26 -22.43
N GLN A 220 8.78 6.99 -22.44
CA GLN A 220 8.12 6.32 -21.33
C GLN A 220 8.46 4.82 -21.32
N ASP A 221 9.48 4.52 -20.54
CA ASP A 221 9.91 3.18 -20.17
C ASP A 221 9.02 2.67 -19.02
N ILE A 222 8.52 1.44 -19.16
CA ILE A 222 7.69 0.75 -18.16
C ILE A 222 8.46 0.58 -16.84
N SER A 223 9.78 0.77 -16.86
CA SER A 223 10.66 0.70 -15.71
C SER A 223 10.30 1.64 -14.55
N ALA A 224 9.62 2.77 -14.80
CA ALA A 224 9.13 3.64 -13.73
C ALA A 224 8.06 2.95 -12.85
N LEU A 225 7.27 2.04 -13.44
CA LEU A 225 6.24 1.28 -12.74
C LEU A 225 6.78 -0.02 -12.17
N VAL A 226 7.48 -0.80 -12.99
CA VAL A 226 7.83 -2.19 -12.65
C VAL A 226 9.25 -2.29 -12.08
N GLY A 227 10.18 -1.48 -12.57
CA GLY A 227 11.61 -1.60 -12.30
C GLY A 227 12.37 -2.04 -13.55
N LYS A 228 13.69 -2.19 -13.42
CA LYS A 228 14.56 -2.64 -14.51
C LYS A 228 15.80 -3.33 -13.97
N VAL A 229 16.43 -4.15 -14.80
CA VAL A 229 17.73 -4.76 -14.48
C VAL A 229 18.78 -3.67 -14.27
N ASP A 230 19.56 -3.79 -13.19
CA ASP A 230 20.68 -2.92 -12.89
C ASP A 230 21.93 -3.41 -13.62
N ILE A 231 22.36 -2.65 -14.63
CA ILE A 231 23.52 -2.98 -15.47
C ILE A 231 24.79 -3.19 -14.62
N ARG A 232 24.93 -2.46 -13.50
CA ARG A 232 26.11 -2.56 -12.64
C ARG A 232 26.19 -3.89 -11.92
N LYS A 233 25.05 -4.53 -11.66
CA LYS A 233 24.97 -5.82 -10.99
C LYS A 233 25.19 -6.99 -11.94
N LEU A 234 25.13 -6.77 -13.26
CA LEU A 234 25.37 -7.80 -14.27
C LEU A 234 26.82 -8.32 -14.30
N GLU A 235 27.76 -7.60 -13.68
CA GLU A 235 29.13 -8.09 -13.49
C GLU A 235 29.20 -9.25 -12.49
N HIS A 236 28.24 -9.32 -11.56
CA HIS A 236 28.23 -10.30 -10.46
C HIS A 236 27.06 -11.29 -10.53
N TYR A 237 25.97 -10.90 -11.20
CA TYR A 237 24.73 -11.67 -11.26
C TYR A 237 24.24 -11.83 -12.70
N ALA A 238 23.61 -12.95 -13.00
CA ALA A 238 22.98 -13.17 -14.30
C ALA A 238 21.77 -12.24 -14.48
N GLN A 239 21.40 -11.93 -15.73
CA GLN A 239 20.28 -11.02 -16.03
C GLN A 239 18.94 -11.49 -15.45
N ASN A 240 18.75 -12.80 -15.31
CA ASN A 240 17.55 -13.41 -14.73
C ASN A 240 17.61 -13.56 -13.19
N ASP A 241 18.70 -13.15 -12.55
CA ASP A 241 18.86 -13.25 -11.10
C ASP A 241 18.03 -12.15 -10.41
N PRO A 242 17.21 -12.51 -9.38
CA PRO A 242 16.51 -11.55 -8.54
C PRO A 242 17.35 -10.38 -8.04
N ASP A 243 18.60 -10.61 -7.65
CA ASP A 243 19.46 -9.57 -7.09
C ASP A 243 19.99 -8.60 -8.15
N ALA A 244 20.04 -9.00 -9.43
CA ALA A 244 20.37 -8.13 -10.56
C ALA A 244 19.24 -7.14 -10.88
N TYR A 245 18.02 -7.40 -10.41
CA TYR A 245 16.87 -6.57 -10.69
C TYR A 245 16.79 -5.35 -9.76
N GLY A 246 16.61 -4.18 -10.37
CA GLY A 246 16.33 -2.94 -9.67
C GLY A 246 14.84 -2.80 -9.40
N TYR A 247 14.43 -3.16 -8.18
CA TYR A 247 13.05 -3.02 -7.67
C TYR A 247 12.66 -1.55 -7.36
N SER A 248 13.14 -0.59 -8.15
CA SER A 248 12.85 0.84 -7.98
C SER A 248 11.50 1.27 -8.57
N GLY A 249 10.75 0.34 -9.17
CA GLY A 249 9.43 0.60 -9.73
C GLY A 249 8.44 1.08 -8.68
N ALA A 250 7.49 1.93 -9.10
CA ALA A 250 6.43 2.43 -8.23
C ALA A 250 5.60 1.30 -7.59
N LEU A 251 5.33 0.21 -8.34
CA LEU A 251 4.61 -0.95 -7.83
C LEU A 251 5.39 -1.67 -6.71
N CYS A 252 6.68 -1.91 -6.94
CA CYS A 252 7.57 -2.51 -5.94
C CYS A 252 7.61 -1.68 -4.65
N ARG A 253 7.80 -0.37 -4.79
CA ARG A 253 7.95 0.54 -3.64
C ARG A 253 6.66 0.80 -2.89
N ALA A 254 5.53 0.85 -3.58
CA ALA A 254 4.22 1.03 -2.96
C ALA A 254 3.62 -0.25 -2.38
N ASN A 255 4.32 -1.39 -2.45
CA ASN A 255 3.77 -2.64 -1.90
C ASN A 255 3.45 -2.49 -0.41
N GLN A 256 2.37 -3.14 0.01
CA GLN A 256 1.69 -2.94 1.29
C GLN A 256 1.11 -1.53 1.54
N GLY A 257 1.19 -0.55 0.64
CA GLY A 257 0.67 0.81 0.86
C GLY A 257 -0.07 1.43 -0.33
N ILE A 258 0.32 2.64 -0.77
CA ILE A 258 -0.40 3.44 -1.78
C ILE A 258 0.52 3.81 -2.94
N MET A 259 0.03 3.62 -4.17
CA MET A 259 0.61 4.22 -5.36
C MET A 259 -0.35 5.25 -5.95
N GLU A 260 0.13 6.49 -6.12
CA GLU A 260 -0.56 7.52 -6.88
C GLU A 260 -0.06 7.53 -8.33
N PHE A 261 -0.97 7.35 -9.29
CA PHE A 261 -0.68 7.58 -10.71
C PHE A 261 -1.38 8.86 -11.18
N VAL A 262 -0.62 9.95 -11.24
CA VAL A 262 -1.11 11.24 -11.72
C VAL A 262 -1.39 11.17 -13.22
N GLU A 263 -2.51 11.74 -13.68
CA GLU A 263 -2.83 11.86 -15.11
C GLU A 263 -2.70 10.54 -15.92
N MET A 264 -3.10 9.41 -15.32
CA MET A 264 -2.94 8.07 -15.91
C MET A 264 -3.44 7.94 -17.36
N PHE A 265 -4.43 8.73 -17.76
CA PHE A 265 -5.00 8.71 -19.12
C PHE A 265 -4.09 9.32 -20.20
N LYS A 266 -3.04 10.06 -19.82
CA LYS A 266 -2.01 10.51 -20.75
C LYS A 266 -0.96 9.42 -21.01
N ALA A 267 -0.92 8.37 -20.20
CA ALA A 267 0.03 7.29 -20.38
C ALA A 267 -0.39 6.38 -21.56
N PRO A 268 0.57 5.84 -22.33
CA PRO A 268 0.28 4.94 -23.43
C PRO A 268 -0.24 3.60 -22.89
N ILE A 269 -1.05 2.91 -23.69
CA ILE A 269 -1.72 1.65 -23.32
C ILE A 269 -0.72 0.58 -22.81
N LYS A 270 0.50 0.54 -23.39
CA LYS A 270 1.58 -0.37 -22.97
C LYS A 270 1.98 -0.23 -21.50
N VAL A 271 1.83 0.97 -20.91
CA VAL A 271 2.13 1.27 -19.50
C VAL A 271 0.95 0.90 -18.60
N LEU A 272 -0.28 0.96 -19.14
CA LEU A 272 -1.50 0.61 -18.41
C LEU A 272 -1.70 -0.90 -18.29
N HIS A 273 -1.22 -1.71 -19.24
CA HIS A 273 -1.33 -3.18 -19.17
C HIS A 273 -0.68 -3.78 -17.91
N PRO A 274 0.58 -3.47 -17.58
CA PRO A 274 1.20 -3.92 -16.32
C PRO A 274 0.39 -3.54 -15.09
N LEU A 275 -0.23 -2.35 -15.08
CA LEU A 275 -1.07 -1.92 -13.97
C LEU A 275 -2.34 -2.74 -13.86
N LEU A 276 -2.99 -3.06 -14.98
CA LEU A 276 -4.16 -3.91 -14.99
C LEU A 276 -3.82 -5.33 -14.53
N THR A 277 -2.68 -5.89 -14.94
CA THR A 277 -2.24 -7.22 -14.52
C THR A 277 -1.80 -7.24 -13.05
N ALA A 278 -1.02 -6.25 -12.60
CA ALA A 278 -0.61 -6.12 -11.20
C ALA A 278 -1.84 -5.94 -10.29
N THR A 279 -2.72 -5.02 -10.67
CA THR A 279 -4.02 -4.86 -10.04
C THR A 279 -4.93 -6.05 -10.34
N GLN A 280 -4.56 -7.16 -10.99
CA GLN A 280 -5.43 -8.33 -11.24
C GLN A 280 -4.99 -9.62 -10.55
N GLU A 281 -3.77 -10.00 -10.83
CA GLU A 281 -3.15 -11.24 -10.37
C GLU A 281 -2.42 -11.01 -9.06
N GLY A 282 -2.09 -9.75 -8.81
CA GLY A 282 -1.37 -9.37 -7.63
C GLY A 282 0.12 -9.64 -7.64
N ASN A 283 0.60 -9.89 -8.83
CA ASN A 283 1.97 -9.85 -9.21
C ASN A 283 1.99 -9.36 -10.65
N TYR A 284 3.17 -8.96 -11.10
CA TYR A 284 3.42 -8.72 -12.48
C TYR A 284 4.79 -9.28 -12.83
N ASN A 285 4.79 -10.24 -13.75
CA ASN A 285 6.00 -10.76 -14.36
C ASN A 285 6.15 -10.09 -15.72
N GLY A 286 7.12 -9.18 -15.84
CA GLY A 286 7.45 -8.58 -17.13
C GLY A 286 7.92 -9.64 -18.13
N THR A 287 7.47 -9.51 -19.38
CA THR A 287 7.85 -10.40 -20.50
C THR A 287 9.33 -10.28 -20.91
N GLU A 288 10.01 -9.20 -20.51
CA GLU A 288 11.45 -9.02 -20.75
C GLU A 288 12.24 -9.43 -19.50
N VAL A 289 12.76 -10.67 -19.49
CA VAL A 289 13.81 -11.21 -18.60
C VAL A 289 13.84 -10.56 -17.20
N SER A 290 12.69 -10.55 -16.52
CA SER A 290 12.52 -9.91 -15.21
C SER A 290 12.06 -10.94 -14.19
N PRO A 291 12.67 -11.00 -13.00
CA PRO A 291 12.09 -11.68 -11.85
C PRO A 291 10.74 -11.01 -11.49
N PRO A 292 9.73 -11.78 -11.05
CA PRO A 292 8.44 -11.25 -10.59
C PRO A 292 8.52 -9.98 -9.72
N CYS A 293 7.79 -8.95 -10.10
CA CYS A 293 7.50 -7.83 -9.20
C CYS A 293 6.13 -8.10 -8.57
N VAL A 294 6.10 -8.38 -7.26
CA VAL A 294 4.87 -8.75 -6.57
C VAL A 294 4.18 -7.50 -6.03
N GLN A 295 2.93 -7.27 -6.43
CA GLN A 295 2.03 -6.34 -5.76
C GLN A 295 0.58 -6.77 -6.01
N ARG A 296 -0.12 -7.16 -4.92
CA ARG A 296 -1.48 -7.71 -4.83
C ARG A 296 -2.57 -6.62 -4.77
N ASP A 297 -3.72 -6.67 -5.48
CA ASP A 297 -4.30 -7.67 -6.40
C ASP A 297 -5.37 -7.08 -7.38
N TYR A 298 -6.04 -7.95 -8.22
CA TYR A 298 -7.50 -8.03 -8.59
C TYR A 298 -8.41 -7.64 -9.90
N SER A 299 -9.53 -8.35 -10.15
CA SER A 299 -10.41 -8.23 -11.35
C SER A 299 -11.46 -7.09 -11.43
N ARG A 300 -11.48 -6.39 -12.59
CA ARG A 300 -12.49 -5.50 -13.22
C ARG A 300 -13.65 -4.94 -12.37
N SER A 301 -13.55 -3.65 -12.04
CA SER A 301 -14.60 -2.60 -12.16
C SER A 301 -13.95 -1.22 -11.91
N LEU A 302 -14.27 -0.20 -12.72
CA LEU A 302 -13.87 1.18 -12.47
C LEU A 302 -14.96 1.86 -11.64
N GLU A 303 -14.82 1.92 -10.32
CA GLU A 303 -15.69 2.76 -9.50
C GLU A 303 -15.31 4.23 -9.68
N ARG A 304 -16.24 5.00 -10.28
CA ARG A 304 -16.10 6.44 -10.44
C ARG A 304 -16.61 7.13 -9.18
N ILE A 305 -15.71 7.63 -8.36
CA ILE A 305 -16.06 8.62 -7.33
C ILE A 305 -16.11 9.99 -8.01
N ARG A 306 -17.31 10.55 -8.16
CA ARG A 306 -17.50 11.91 -8.67
C ARG A 306 -17.22 12.88 -7.52
N MET A 307 -16.12 13.63 -7.61
CA MET A 307 -15.92 14.80 -6.77
C MET A 307 -16.90 15.88 -7.25
N GLY A 308 -17.77 16.35 -6.36
CA GLY A 308 -18.96 17.14 -6.69
C GLY A 308 -18.77 18.30 -7.67
N HIS A 309 -19.85 18.63 -8.36
CA HIS A 309 -19.99 19.90 -9.08
C HIS A 309 -20.14 21.03 -8.06
N PHE A 310 -19.25 22.01 -8.10
CA PHE A 310 -19.57 23.32 -7.55
C PHE A 310 -20.67 23.94 -8.43
N PRO A 311 -21.80 24.41 -7.86
CA PRO A 311 -22.70 25.31 -8.57
C PRO A 311 -22.03 26.66 -8.83
#